data_AF-A0A6C0KMT0-F1
#
_entry.id   AF-A0A6C0KMT0-F1
#
_cell.length_a   1.000
_cell.length_b   1.000
_cell.length_c   1.000
_cell.angle_alpha   90.00
_cell.angle_beta   90.00
_cell.angle_gamma   90.00
#
_symmetry.space_group_name_H-M   'P 1'
#
loop_
_entity.id
_entity.type
_entity.pdbx_description
1 polymer ?
#
loop_
_entity_poly.entity_id
_entity_poly.type
_entity_poly.pdbx_seq_one_letter_code
_entity_poly.pdbx_strand_id
1 'polypeptide(L)'
;MVYYDVNYICDINSKSEICICDRKSNKNICLIGGCRITPFLNYLANDNYFDSYNILGILVFNNEMINLSKNIIDNEEKKKEIYNTTILICEYIINFDYFNTSPKTDKNIFKIKESFDIKILLPNYQDPCIYTADLILHKDNIQSDFINKYLNKAISLEEFSKILKDTKTNEIKRYYDIIFKSDLPELFDFVIKNIDNNRIAYTINHPSNILFIKMHEIILKKFFNREIPDNVLQINNNHEFLNSEISILTFYDKECLHFNINEEYLNEEESIKYLLKCISQKNRFFL
;
A
#
# COMPACT_ATOMS: atom_id res chain seq x y z
N MET A 1 9.32 12.32 -18.93
CA MET A 1 9.01 11.43 -17.81
C MET A 1 8.79 12.30 -16.60
N VAL A 2 7.65 12.18 -15.93
CA VAL A 2 7.28 13.01 -14.77
C VAL A 2 7.25 12.11 -13.54
N TYR A 3 7.74 12.61 -12.42
CA TYR A 3 7.72 11.90 -11.15
C TYR A 3 7.06 12.76 -10.07
N TYR A 4 6.08 12.19 -9.39
CA TYR A 4 5.35 12.81 -8.29
C TYR A 4 5.56 11.95 -7.03
N ASP A 5 6.26 12.47 -6.03
CA ASP A 5 6.37 11.78 -4.75
C ASP A 5 5.14 12.01 -3.87
N VAL A 6 5.06 11.30 -2.74
CA VAL A 6 3.96 11.43 -1.78
C VAL A 6 3.87 12.86 -1.22
N ASN A 7 5.00 13.52 -0.96
CA ASN A 7 5.02 14.86 -0.36
C ASN A 7 4.42 15.91 -1.30
N TYR A 8 4.69 15.80 -2.60
CA TYR A 8 4.09 16.65 -3.62
C TYR A 8 2.56 16.57 -3.61
N ILE A 9 2.01 15.34 -3.50
CA ILE A 9 0.56 15.14 -3.45
C ILE A 9 -0.01 15.70 -2.13
N CYS A 10 0.68 15.49 -1.00
CA CYS A 10 0.30 16.08 0.29
C CYS A 10 0.27 17.63 0.23
N ASP A 11 1.27 18.25 -0.41
CA ASP A 11 1.35 19.70 -0.56
C ASP A 11 0.20 20.27 -1.40
N ILE A 12 -0.28 19.51 -2.39
CA ILE A 12 -1.47 19.88 -3.17
C ILE A 12 -2.74 19.69 -2.32
N ASN A 13 -2.91 18.53 -1.69
CA ASN A 13 -4.09 18.22 -0.87
C ASN A 13 -4.22 19.15 0.35
N SER A 14 -3.11 19.59 0.96
CA SER A 14 -3.12 20.55 2.09
C SER A 14 -3.67 21.93 1.70
N LYS A 15 -3.58 22.30 0.41
CA LYS A 15 -4.17 23.51 -0.17
C LYS A 15 -5.60 23.31 -0.62
N SER A 16 -6.21 22.16 -0.29
CA SER A 16 -7.54 21.73 -0.75
C SER A 16 -7.66 21.57 -2.27
N GLU A 17 -6.52 21.35 -2.94
CA GLU A 17 -6.44 21.02 -4.35
C GLU A 17 -6.36 19.50 -4.52
N ILE A 18 -6.89 18.98 -5.64
CA ILE A 18 -6.85 17.54 -5.94
C ILE A 18 -6.29 17.24 -7.33
N CYS A 19 -6.16 18.24 -8.21
CA CYS A 19 -5.58 18.04 -9.55
C CYS A 19 -4.06 17.97 -9.44
N ILE A 20 -3.49 16.81 -9.79
CA ILE A 20 -2.04 16.53 -9.73
C ILE A 20 -1.41 16.71 -11.10
N CYS A 21 -2.13 16.33 -12.16
CA CYS A 21 -1.73 16.52 -13.55
C CYS A 21 -2.85 17.21 -14.33
N ASP A 22 -2.70 18.51 -14.59
CA ASP A 22 -3.63 19.28 -15.42
C ASP A 22 -3.22 19.19 -16.89
N ARG A 23 -4.01 18.46 -17.67
CA ARG A 23 -3.87 18.31 -19.13
C ARG A 23 -4.92 19.11 -19.90
N LYS A 24 -5.66 20.01 -19.21
CA LYS A 24 -6.79 20.79 -19.75
C LYS A 24 -7.88 19.92 -20.38
N SER A 25 -8.04 18.69 -19.89
CA SER A 25 -9.08 17.78 -20.34
C SER A 25 -10.42 18.10 -19.67
N ASN A 26 -11.53 17.69 -20.29
CA ASN A 26 -12.84 17.66 -19.66
C ASN A 26 -13.15 16.32 -18.95
N LYS A 27 -12.22 15.36 -19.01
CA LYS A 27 -12.31 14.05 -18.37
C LYS A 27 -11.24 13.90 -17.32
N ASN A 28 -11.60 13.28 -16.20
CA ASN A 28 -10.69 13.06 -15.09
C ASN A 28 -10.53 11.57 -14.76
N ILE A 29 -9.33 11.21 -14.29
CA ILE A 29 -9.07 9.98 -13.54
C ILE A 29 -8.86 10.40 -12.09
N CYS A 30 -9.59 9.81 -11.15
CA CYS A 30 -9.47 10.12 -9.73
C CYS A 30 -8.89 8.92 -8.99
N LEU A 31 -7.81 9.14 -8.24
CA LEU A 31 -7.19 8.17 -7.35
C LEU A 31 -7.45 8.54 -5.89
N ILE A 32 -7.94 7.58 -5.09
CA ILE A 32 -8.27 7.78 -3.68
C ILE A 32 -7.71 6.64 -2.82
N GLY A 33 -6.80 6.94 -1.90
CA GLY A 33 -6.22 5.92 -1.03
C GLY A 33 -5.10 6.49 -0.15
N GLY A 34 -4.41 5.65 0.62
CA GLY A 34 -3.22 6.09 1.35
C GLY A 34 -2.06 6.44 0.41
N CYS A 35 -0.85 6.63 0.94
CA CYS A 35 0.38 6.87 0.17
C CYS A 35 0.62 5.87 -0.98
N ARG A 36 0.04 4.66 -0.89
CA ARG A 36 0.11 3.58 -1.88
C ARG A 36 -0.57 3.86 -3.23
N ILE A 37 -1.33 4.94 -3.38
CA ILE A 37 -1.84 5.34 -4.70
C ILE A 37 -0.78 6.04 -5.57
N THR A 38 0.30 6.53 -4.96
CA THR A 38 1.35 7.31 -5.63
C THR A 38 2.01 6.57 -6.81
N PRO A 39 2.36 5.26 -6.71
CA PRO A 39 2.83 4.50 -7.88
C PRO A 39 1.84 4.55 -9.06
N PHE A 40 0.56 4.29 -8.82
CA PHE A 40 -0.46 4.29 -9.87
C PHE A 40 -0.63 5.67 -10.51
N LEU A 41 -0.56 6.73 -9.71
CA LEU A 41 -0.59 8.10 -10.22
C LEU A 41 0.57 8.33 -11.19
N ASN A 42 1.78 7.92 -10.82
CA ASN A 42 2.96 8.03 -11.68
C ASN A 42 2.83 7.19 -12.95
N TYR A 43 2.29 5.98 -12.85
CA TYR A 43 2.05 5.12 -14.02
C TYR A 43 1.08 5.79 -15.00
N LEU A 44 -0.03 6.34 -14.52
CA LEU A 44 -1.01 7.05 -15.35
C LEU A 44 -0.46 8.37 -15.93
N ALA A 45 0.38 9.07 -15.18
CA ALA A 45 1.01 10.30 -15.64
C ALA A 45 2.03 10.07 -16.75
N ASN A 46 2.61 8.87 -16.83
CA ASN A 46 3.60 8.53 -17.83
C ASN A 46 3.06 7.64 -18.95
N ASP A 47 1.88 7.03 -18.86
CA ASP A 47 1.26 6.31 -19.99
C ASP A 47 0.46 7.26 -20.90
N ASN A 48 0.93 7.44 -22.13
CA ASN A 48 0.35 8.34 -23.13
C ASN A 48 -1.12 8.05 -23.46
N TYR A 49 -1.60 6.83 -23.23
CA TYR A 49 -3.02 6.51 -23.42
C TYR A 49 -3.93 7.35 -22.53
N PHE A 50 -3.44 7.76 -21.37
CA PHE A 50 -4.18 8.59 -20.44
C PHE A 50 -3.98 10.10 -20.65
N ASP A 51 -3.23 10.53 -21.68
CA ASP A 51 -2.96 11.96 -21.94
C ASP A 51 -4.23 12.78 -22.19
N SER A 52 -5.34 12.13 -22.58
CA SER A 52 -6.65 12.77 -22.71
C SER A 52 -7.38 12.97 -21.38
N TYR A 53 -6.75 12.73 -20.23
CA TYR A 53 -7.35 12.86 -18.91
C TYR A 53 -6.49 13.75 -18.01
N ASN A 54 -7.15 14.58 -17.20
CA ASN A 54 -6.49 15.11 -16.01
C ASN A 54 -6.41 14.01 -14.95
N ILE A 55 -5.39 14.07 -14.09
CA ILE A 55 -5.20 13.11 -13.01
C ILE A 55 -5.42 13.81 -11.67
N LEU A 56 -6.40 13.33 -10.93
CA LEU A 56 -6.73 13.78 -9.59
C LEU A 56 -6.22 12.78 -8.55
N GLY A 57 -5.68 13.26 -7.43
CA GLY A 57 -5.15 12.43 -6.35
C GLY A 57 -5.63 12.94 -5.00
N ILE A 58 -6.16 12.02 -4.19
CA ILE A 58 -6.72 12.29 -2.87
C ILE A 58 -6.11 11.28 -1.88
N LEU A 59 -5.18 11.75 -1.05
CA LEU A 59 -4.47 10.89 -0.10
C LEU A 59 -5.16 10.78 1.25
N VAL A 60 -5.68 9.60 1.60
CA VAL A 60 -6.46 9.36 2.82
C VAL A 60 -5.68 8.66 3.95
N PHE A 61 -4.93 9.41 4.77
CA PHE A 61 -4.14 8.81 5.86
C PHE A 61 -4.10 9.56 7.21
N ASN A 62 -4.73 10.74 7.37
CA ASN A 62 -4.75 11.49 8.64
C ASN A 62 -5.97 12.46 8.76
N ASN A 63 -5.99 13.32 9.79
CA ASN A 63 -7.01 14.36 10.05
C ASN A 63 -7.29 15.30 8.86
N GLU A 64 -6.35 15.42 7.92
CA GLU A 64 -6.51 16.24 6.71
C GLU A 64 -7.66 15.72 5.86
N MET A 65 -8.08 14.45 6.00
CA MET A 65 -9.20 13.89 5.24
C MET A 65 -10.58 14.33 5.69
N ILE A 66 -10.75 14.60 6.98
CA ILE A 66 -11.99 15.20 7.47
C ILE A 66 -12.12 16.63 6.93
N ASN A 67 -10.99 17.33 6.78
CA ASN A 67 -10.97 18.69 6.23
C ASN A 67 -11.13 18.67 4.71
N LEU A 68 -10.44 17.78 4.00
CA LEU A 68 -10.54 17.65 2.55
C LEU A 68 -11.95 17.20 2.12
N SER A 69 -12.61 16.32 2.90
CA SER A 69 -13.99 15.92 2.60
C SER A 69 -14.99 17.04 2.76
N LYS A 70 -14.91 17.81 3.84
CA LYS A 70 -15.72 19.03 4.01
C LYS A 70 -15.45 20.01 2.88
N ASN A 71 -14.19 20.27 2.58
CA ASN A 71 -13.82 21.25 1.55
C ASN A 71 -14.28 20.82 0.15
N ILE A 72 -14.13 19.56 -0.25
CA ILE A 72 -14.59 19.07 -1.56
C ILE A 72 -16.12 19.06 -1.65
N ILE A 73 -16.82 18.66 -0.58
CA ILE A 73 -18.29 18.61 -0.55
C ILE A 73 -18.90 20.01 -0.46
N ASP A 74 -18.20 21.00 0.06
CA ASP A 74 -18.72 22.38 0.16
C ASP A 74 -18.25 23.27 -1.01
N ASN A 75 -17.30 22.82 -1.83
CA ASN A 75 -16.74 23.57 -2.96
C ASN A 75 -17.28 23.07 -4.32
N GLU A 76 -18.07 23.92 -5.00
CA GLU A 76 -18.69 23.61 -6.29
C GLU A 76 -17.70 23.33 -7.43
N GLU A 77 -16.53 23.97 -7.44
CA GLU A 77 -15.50 23.72 -8.45
C GLU A 77 -14.92 22.31 -8.29
N LYS A 78 -14.63 21.91 -7.04
CA LYS A 78 -14.11 20.57 -6.73
C LYS A 78 -15.16 19.48 -6.95
N LYS A 79 -16.43 19.74 -6.65
CA LYS A 79 -17.52 18.85 -7.06
C LYS A 79 -17.53 18.64 -8.57
N LYS A 80 -17.34 19.70 -9.36
CA LYS A 80 -17.31 19.60 -10.82
C LYS A 80 -16.13 18.75 -11.31
N GLU A 81 -14.96 18.87 -10.70
CA GLU A 81 -13.81 17.97 -10.98
C GLU A 81 -14.16 16.50 -10.71
N ILE A 82 -14.76 16.20 -9.56
CA ILE A 82 -15.21 14.84 -9.24
C ILE A 82 -16.32 14.37 -10.20
N TYR A 83 -17.30 15.22 -10.52
CA TYR A 83 -18.38 14.91 -11.44
C TYR A 83 -17.87 14.58 -12.86
N ASN A 84 -16.79 15.22 -13.30
CA ASN A 84 -16.12 14.96 -14.57
C ASN A 84 -15.21 13.73 -14.55
N THR A 85 -15.13 13.01 -13.43
CA THR A 85 -14.35 11.77 -13.33
C THR A 85 -15.02 10.65 -14.13
N THR A 86 -14.25 10.08 -15.05
CA THR A 86 -14.62 8.91 -15.86
C THR A 86 -14.14 7.63 -15.18
N ILE A 87 -12.92 7.65 -14.64
CA ILE A 87 -12.26 6.48 -14.06
C ILE A 87 -11.96 6.77 -12.60
N LEU A 88 -12.50 5.96 -11.70
CA LEU A 88 -12.20 5.99 -10.27
C LEU A 88 -11.30 4.80 -9.92
N ILE A 89 -10.16 5.07 -9.29
CA ILE A 89 -9.28 4.06 -8.70
C ILE A 89 -9.22 4.33 -7.20
N CYS A 90 -9.62 3.38 -6.37
CA CYS A 90 -9.68 3.60 -4.93
C CYS A 90 -9.24 2.39 -4.11
N GLU A 91 -8.58 2.58 -2.98
CA GLU A 91 -8.21 1.47 -2.06
C GLU A 91 -9.39 0.98 -1.25
N TYR A 92 -9.50 -0.29 -0.86
CA TYR A 92 -10.53 -0.66 0.11
C TYR A 92 -10.20 -0.13 1.52
N ILE A 93 -10.99 0.82 2.06
CA ILE A 93 -10.70 1.44 3.36
C ILE A 93 -11.93 1.38 4.29
N ILE A 94 -11.86 0.52 5.32
CA ILE A 94 -12.99 0.27 6.24
C ILE A 94 -13.31 1.49 7.11
N ASN A 95 -12.29 2.24 7.57
CA ASN A 95 -12.42 3.21 8.66
C ASN A 95 -12.42 4.69 8.22
N PHE A 96 -12.59 4.99 6.94
CA PHE A 96 -12.53 6.36 6.45
C PHE A 96 -13.84 6.76 5.78
N ASP A 97 -14.73 7.29 6.61
CA ASP A 97 -16.16 7.49 6.33
C ASP A 97 -16.49 8.09 4.96
N TYR A 98 -15.70 9.04 4.46
CA TYR A 98 -16.17 10.04 3.47
C TYR A 98 -15.86 9.78 1.99
N PHE A 99 -14.86 8.96 1.65
CA PHE A 99 -14.41 8.84 0.24
C PHE A 99 -14.26 7.41 -0.27
N ASN A 100 -14.49 6.41 0.58
CA ASN A 100 -14.19 5.05 0.20
C ASN A 100 -14.89 3.98 1.06
N THR A 101 -16.05 4.33 1.59
CA THR A 101 -16.91 3.37 2.32
C THR A 101 -17.92 2.73 1.38
N SER A 102 -18.72 1.81 1.91
CA SER A 102 -19.89 1.25 1.22
C SER A 102 -20.72 2.37 0.57
N PRO A 103 -21.21 2.22 -0.68
CA PRO A 103 -22.11 3.20 -1.31
C PRO A 103 -23.37 3.51 -0.50
N LYS A 104 -23.69 2.67 0.50
CA LYS A 104 -24.82 2.82 1.41
C LYS A 104 -24.57 3.81 2.56
N THR A 105 -23.36 4.35 2.72
CA THR A 105 -23.05 5.35 3.76
C THR A 105 -23.53 6.74 3.37
N ASP A 106 -23.91 7.54 4.37
CA ASP A 106 -24.51 8.86 4.15
C ASP A 106 -23.52 9.91 3.64
N LYS A 107 -22.22 9.66 3.78
CA LYS A 107 -21.15 10.59 3.41
C LYS A 107 -20.14 9.85 2.56
N ASN A 108 -20.20 10.00 1.25
CA ASN A 108 -19.37 9.23 0.31
C ASN A 108 -19.17 10.03 -0.99
N ILE A 109 -18.08 9.79 -1.75
CA ILE A 109 -17.89 10.35 -3.09
C ILE A 109 -19.06 10.03 -4.03
N PHE A 110 -19.73 8.90 -3.79
CA PHE A 110 -20.94 8.52 -4.54
C PHE A 110 -22.13 9.48 -4.33
N LYS A 111 -22.06 10.40 -3.36
CA LYS A 111 -23.03 11.50 -3.22
C LYS A 111 -22.77 12.66 -4.19
N ILE A 112 -21.52 12.82 -4.66
CA ILE A 112 -21.15 13.82 -5.67
C ILE A 112 -21.39 13.25 -7.07
N LYS A 113 -21.02 11.98 -7.30
CA LYS A 113 -21.27 11.27 -8.55
C LYS A 113 -21.65 9.81 -8.27
N GLU A 114 -22.89 9.43 -8.56
CA GLU A 114 -23.44 8.12 -8.18
C GLU A 114 -22.76 6.93 -8.85
N SER A 115 -22.19 7.13 -10.05
CA SER A 115 -21.54 6.07 -10.82
C SER A 115 -20.35 6.61 -11.63
N PHE A 116 -19.42 5.74 -11.98
CA PHE A 116 -18.25 6.04 -12.82
C PHE A 116 -18.23 5.03 -13.97
N ASP A 117 -17.72 5.43 -15.14
CA ASP A 117 -17.64 4.54 -16.31
C ASP A 117 -16.74 3.34 -16.02
N ILE A 118 -15.63 3.59 -15.32
CA ILE A 118 -14.74 2.56 -14.78
C ILE A 118 -14.51 2.86 -13.30
N LYS A 119 -14.70 1.85 -12.45
CA LYS A 119 -14.35 1.87 -11.04
C LYS A 119 -13.45 0.68 -10.76
N ILE A 120 -12.33 0.93 -10.10
CA ILE A 120 -11.32 -0.07 -9.76
C ILE A 120 -11.03 0.03 -8.27
N LEU A 121 -11.34 -1.03 -7.54
CA LEU A 121 -11.01 -1.20 -6.13
C LEU A 121 -9.65 -1.90 -6.00
N LEU A 122 -8.70 -1.22 -5.36
CA LEU A 122 -7.36 -1.73 -5.06
C LEU A 122 -7.33 -2.43 -3.69
N PRO A 123 -6.47 -3.44 -3.51
CA PRO A 123 -6.20 -4.00 -2.19
C PRO A 123 -5.55 -2.94 -1.29
N ASN A 124 -5.97 -2.90 -0.02
CA ASN A 124 -5.34 -2.07 0.99
C ASN A 124 -4.45 -2.93 1.91
N TYR A 125 -3.15 -2.90 1.65
CA TYR A 125 -2.14 -3.64 2.40
C TYR A 125 -1.73 -2.96 3.71
N GLN A 126 -2.59 -2.14 4.30
CA GLN A 126 -2.38 -1.63 5.65
C GLN A 126 -2.57 -2.77 6.67
N ASP A 127 -1.48 -3.11 7.38
CA ASP A 127 -1.40 -3.95 8.60
C ASP A 127 -0.87 -5.40 8.47
N PRO A 128 -1.02 -6.13 7.34
CA PRO A 128 -0.41 -7.45 7.22
C PRO A 128 1.10 -7.42 7.41
N CYS A 129 1.61 -8.22 8.35
CA CYS A 129 3.04 -8.33 8.59
C CYS A 129 3.58 -9.62 7.97
N ILE A 130 4.53 -9.50 7.05
CA ILE A 130 5.10 -10.66 6.35
C ILE A 130 6.45 -11.06 6.98
N TYR A 131 7.28 -10.07 7.32
CA TYR A 131 8.63 -10.30 7.81
C TYR A 131 8.72 -10.30 9.33
N THR A 132 9.76 -10.95 9.85
CA THR A 132 9.98 -11.18 11.27
C THR A 132 10.04 -9.87 12.05
N ALA A 133 10.76 -8.87 11.55
CA ALA A 133 10.85 -7.56 12.18
C ALA A 133 9.48 -6.88 12.33
N ASP A 134 8.66 -6.94 11.27
CA ASP A 134 7.32 -6.37 11.24
C ASP A 134 6.37 -7.12 12.20
N LEU A 135 6.43 -8.46 12.18
CA LEU A 135 5.68 -9.32 13.08
C LEU A 135 5.95 -8.95 14.54
N ILE A 136 7.21 -8.70 14.88
CA ILE A 136 7.67 -8.33 16.22
C ILE A 136 7.23 -6.92 16.61
N LEU A 137 7.39 -5.96 15.71
CA LEU A 137 7.07 -4.55 15.96
C LEU A 137 5.56 -4.35 16.11
N HIS A 138 4.76 -4.98 15.27
CA HIS A 138 3.35 -4.58 15.08
C HIS A 138 2.34 -5.63 15.53
N LYS A 139 2.74 -6.87 15.87
CA LYS A 139 1.80 -7.87 16.40
C LYS A 139 1.98 -8.02 17.90
N ASP A 140 1.01 -7.49 18.64
CA ASP A 140 0.97 -7.53 20.10
C ASP A 140 0.96 -8.95 20.68
N ASN A 141 0.58 -9.94 19.87
CA ASN A 141 0.63 -11.36 20.24
C ASN A 141 2.06 -11.93 20.29
N ILE A 142 3.00 -11.36 19.52
CA ILE A 142 4.43 -11.60 19.74
C ILE A 142 4.84 -10.63 20.83
N GLN A 143 4.45 -10.95 22.07
CA GLN A 143 4.85 -10.16 23.23
C GLN A 143 6.37 -10.00 23.19
N SER A 144 6.86 -8.78 23.43
CA SER A 144 8.29 -8.49 23.62
C SER A 144 8.95 -9.50 24.58
N ASP A 145 8.18 -10.05 25.51
CA ASP A 145 8.51 -11.16 26.39
C ASP A 145 8.99 -12.43 25.69
N PHE A 146 8.50 -12.80 24.51
CA PHE A 146 8.98 -13.99 23.79
C PHE A 146 10.37 -13.80 23.21
N ILE A 147 10.65 -12.61 22.67
CA ILE A 147 11.99 -12.28 22.20
C ILE A 147 12.92 -12.17 23.39
N ASN A 148 12.50 -11.51 24.47
CA ASN A 148 13.27 -11.47 25.71
C ASN A 148 13.53 -12.88 26.27
N LYS A 149 12.55 -13.78 26.22
CA LYS A 149 12.72 -15.20 26.62
C LYS A 149 13.72 -15.90 25.71
N TYR A 150 13.65 -15.72 24.39
CA TYR A 150 14.61 -16.30 23.46
C TYR A 150 16.02 -15.77 23.71
N LEU A 151 16.17 -14.45 23.85
CA LEU A 151 17.46 -13.79 24.10
C LEU A 151 18.07 -14.16 25.47
N ASN A 152 17.22 -14.37 26.48
CA ASN A 152 17.64 -14.88 27.79
C ASN A 152 17.80 -16.40 27.84
N LYS A 153 17.70 -17.10 26.68
CA LYS A 153 17.80 -18.56 26.54
C LYS A 153 16.76 -19.34 27.36
N ALA A 154 15.63 -18.71 27.66
CA ALA A 154 14.50 -19.32 28.35
C ALA A 154 13.58 -20.11 27.40
N ILE A 155 13.71 -19.92 26.09
CA ILE A 155 13.11 -20.77 25.05
C ILE A 155 14.15 -21.09 23.98
N SER A 156 13.99 -22.25 23.35
CA SER A 156 14.84 -22.71 22.24
C SER A 156 14.52 -22.01 20.91
N LEU A 157 15.44 -22.10 19.93
CA LEU A 157 15.18 -21.63 18.57
C LEU A 157 14.01 -22.37 17.90
N GLU A 158 13.82 -23.65 18.24
CA GLU A 158 12.70 -24.45 17.73
C GLU A 158 11.36 -23.89 18.22
N GLU A 159 11.26 -23.59 19.52
CA GLU A 159 10.07 -22.97 20.11
C GLU A 159 9.81 -21.57 19.54
N PHE A 160 10.87 -20.76 19.39
CA PHE A 160 10.77 -19.44 18.75
C PHE A 160 10.30 -19.53 17.29
N SER A 161 10.85 -20.48 16.53
CA SER A 161 10.47 -20.75 15.14
C SER A 161 8.99 -21.11 15.02
N LYS A 162 8.47 -21.92 15.94
CA LYS A 162 7.06 -22.31 15.95
C LYS A 162 6.13 -21.11 16.13
N ILE A 163 6.45 -20.22 17.07
CA ILE A 163 5.67 -19.00 17.33
C ILE A 163 5.66 -18.09 16.09
N LEU A 164 6.82 -17.89 15.46
CA LEU A 164 6.93 -17.08 14.25
C LEU A 164 6.09 -17.66 13.10
N LYS A 165 6.15 -18.99 12.89
CA LYS A 165 5.36 -19.67 11.85
C LYS A 165 3.85 -19.59 12.09
N ASP A 166 3.41 -19.78 13.33
CA ASP A 166 1.98 -19.69 13.67
C ASP A 166 1.46 -18.26 13.44
N THR A 167 2.25 -17.25 13.80
CA THR A 167 1.90 -15.84 13.55
C THR A 167 1.91 -15.51 12.06
N LYS A 168 2.96 -15.91 11.32
CA LYS A 168 3.08 -15.76 9.86
C LYS A 168 1.86 -16.35 9.14
N THR A 169 1.41 -17.53 9.54
CA THR A 169 0.27 -18.21 8.91
C THR A 169 -0.99 -17.35 8.96
N ASN A 170 -1.28 -16.74 10.11
CA ASN A 170 -2.43 -15.85 10.26
C ASN A 170 -2.28 -14.56 9.44
N GLU A 171 -1.09 -13.97 9.42
CA GLU A 171 -0.83 -12.72 8.71
C GLU A 171 -0.80 -12.89 7.19
N ILE A 172 -0.26 -13.99 6.68
CA ILE A 172 -0.34 -14.35 5.26
C ILE A 172 -1.79 -14.55 4.84
N LYS A 173 -2.61 -15.23 5.66
CA LYS A 173 -4.03 -15.38 5.37
C LYS A 173 -4.72 -14.01 5.26
N ARG A 174 -4.43 -13.08 6.19
CA ARG A 174 -4.95 -11.70 6.12
C ARG A 174 -4.47 -10.98 4.85
N TYR A 175 -3.21 -11.17 4.47
CA TYR A 175 -2.65 -10.62 3.23
C TYR A 175 -3.45 -11.09 2.00
N TYR A 176 -3.82 -12.38 1.97
CA TYR A 176 -4.65 -12.96 0.91
C TYR A 176 -6.08 -12.45 0.96
N ASP A 177 -6.69 -12.38 2.13
CA ASP A 177 -8.08 -11.91 2.31
C ASP A 177 -8.25 -10.46 1.81
N ILE A 178 -7.22 -9.62 1.91
CA ILE A 178 -7.23 -8.25 1.37
C ILE A 178 -7.32 -8.24 -0.16
N ILE A 179 -6.66 -9.18 -0.85
CA ILE A 179 -6.72 -9.28 -2.31
C ILE A 179 -8.15 -9.54 -2.76
N PHE A 180 -8.85 -10.45 -2.08
CA PHE A 180 -10.24 -10.80 -2.40
C PHE A 180 -11.26 -9.71 -2.07
N LYS A 181 -10.86 -8.65 -1.37
CA LYS A 181 -11.67 -7.44 -1.17
C LYS A 181 -11.51 -6.42 -2.29
N SER A 182 -10.64 -6.68 -3.27
CA SER A 182 -10.34 -5.80 -4.40
C SER A 182 -10.93 -6.32 -5.71
N ASP A 183 -10.87 -5.51 -6.77
CA ASP A 183 -11.24 -5.93 -8.12
C ASP A 183 -10.10 -6.70 -8.83
N LEU A 184 -9.03 -7.06 -8.11
CA LEU A 184 -7.82 -7.71 -8.62
C LEU A 184 -7.57 -9.11 -8.01
N PRO A 185 -8.55 -10.05 -8.00
CA PRO A 185 -8.36 -11.39 -7.44
C PRO A 185 -7.22 -12.18 -8.10
N GLU A 186 -6.86 -11.87 -9.34
CA GLU A 186 -5.76 -12.48 -10.09
C GLU A 186 -4.38 -12.24 -9.44
N LEU A 187 -4.29 -11.26 -8.53
CA LEU A 187 -3.09 -10.98 -7.76
C LEU A 187 -2.76 -12.09 -6.76
N PHE A 188 -3.75 -12.88 -6.33
CA PHE A 188 -3.57 -13.95 -5.35
C PHE A 188 -2.58 -15.01 -5.85
N ASP A 189 -2.77 -15.49 -7.08
CA ASP A 189 -1.89 -16.49 -7.70
C ASP A 189 -0.47 -15.96 -7.87
N PHE A 190 -0.34 -14.67 -8.17
CA PHE A 190 0.97 -14.03 -8.24
C PHE A 190 1.65 -14.01 -6.88
N VAL A 191 0.97 -13.56 -5.84
CA VAL A 191 1.53 -13.47 -4.49
C VAL A 191 1.95 -14.84 -3.98
N ILE A 192 1.10 -15.87 -4.09
CA ILE A 192 1.44 -17.23 -3.63
C ILE A 192 2.72 -17.77 -4.29
N LYS A 193 2.88 -17.54 -5.59
CA LYS A 193 4.04 -18.05 -6.33
C LYS A 193 5.34 -17.30 -6.00
N ASN A 194 5.25 -16.09 -5.46
CA ASN A 194 6.38 -15.18 -5.36
C ASN A 194 6.73 -14.77 -3.92
N ILE A 195 5.82 -14.88 -2.95
CA ILE A 195 6.00 -14.39 -1.57
C ILE A 195 7.24 -14.96 -0.88
N ASP A 196 7.60 -16.21 -1.19
CA ASP A 196 8.76 -16.84 -0.56
C ASP A 196 10.10 -16.52 -1.24
N ASN A 197 10.09 -16.09 -2.51
CA ASN A 197 11.31 -15.91 -3.31
C ASN A 197 11.57 -14.45 -3.71
N ASN A 198 10.61 -13.56 -3.49
CA ASN A 198 10.70 -12.15 -3.83
C ASN A 198 10.20 -11.30 -2.67
N ARG A 199 10.78 -10.12 -2.51
CA ARG A 199 10.24 -9.12 -1.60
C ARG A 199 8.95 -8.55 -2.18
N ILE A 200 7.81 -8.98 -1.64
CA ILE A 200 6.49 -8.49 -2.07
C ILE A 200 6.04 -7.25 -1.29
N ALA A 201 6.68 -6.93 -0.16
CA ALA A 201 6.43 -5.75 0.64
C ALA A 201 7.75 -5.14 1.15
N TYR A 202 7.83 -3.82 1.25
CA TYR A 202 8.94 -3.14 1.91
C TYR A 202 8.71 -2.97 3.40
N THR A 203 7.45 -2.76 3.81
CA THR A 203 7.02 -2.59 5.21
C THR A 203 5.60 -3.15 5.41
N ILE A 204 5.05 -3.02 6.62
CA ILE A 204 3.66 -3.40 6.95
C ILE A 204 2.56 -2.70 6.16
N ASN A 205 2.89 -1.62 5.45
CA ASN A 205 1.92 -0.77 4.76
C ASN A 205 2.40 -0.30 3.39
N HIS A 206 3.60 -0.71 2.96
CA HIS A 206 4.19 -0.38 1.66
C HIS A 206 4.50 -1.65 0.88
N PRO A 207 3.66 -2.03 -0.09
CA PRO A 207 3.99 -3.05 -1.07
C PRO A 207 5.28 -2.73 -1.84
N SER A 208 5.90 -3.78 -2.37
CA SER A 208 7.05 -3.66 -3.25
C SER A 208 6.67 -3.10 -4.64
N ASN A 209 7.65 -2.57 -5.37
CA ASN A 209 7.46 -2.16 -6.76
C ASN A 209 7.03 -3.32 -7.66
N ILE A 210 7.50 -4.56 -7.40
CA ILE A 210 7.08 -5.74 -8.17
C ILE A 210 5.58 -6.05 -7.97
N LEU A 211 5.04 -5.78 -6.78
CA LEU A 211 3.61 -5.94 -6.56
C LEU A 211 2.80 -4.82 -7.23
N PHE A 212 3.26 -3.57 -7.15
CA PHE A 212 2.60 -2.44 -7.82
C PHE A 212 2.55 -2.59 -9.32
N ILE A 213 3.66 -2.98 -9.95
CA ILE A 213 3.69 -3.19 -11.40
C ILE A 213 2.77 -4.34 -11.79
N LYS A 214 2.68 -5.41 -10.98
CA LYS A 214 1.74 -6.50 -11.23
C LYS A 214 0.28 -6.07 -11.12
N MET A 215 -0.06 -5.27 -10.10
CA MET A 215 -1.40 -4.69 -9.96
C MET A 215 -1.76 -3.84 -11.18
N HIS A 216 -0.84 -3.01 -11.65
CA HIS A 216 -1.04 -2.19 -12.84
C HIS A 216 -1.18 -3.04 -14.12
N GLU A 217 -0.41 -4.11 -14.27
CA GLU A 217 -0.55 -5.07 -15.37
C GLU A 217 -1.97 -5.63 -15.45
N ILE A 218 -2.51 -6.09 -14.31
CA ILE A 218 -3.85 -6.66 -14.22
C ILE A 218 -4.89 -5.59 -14.57
N ILE A 219 -4.71 -4.36 -14.07
CA ILE A 219 -5.60 -3.24 -14.38
C ILE A 219 -5.65 -2.96 -15.88
N LEU A 220 -4.49 -2.81 -16.53
CA LEU A 220 -4.40 -2.54 -17.96
C LEU A 220 -5.04 -3.65 -18.79
N LYS A 221 -4.77 -4.91 -18.45
CA LYS A 221 -5.35 -6.06 -19.15
C LYS A 221 -6.87 -6.12 -18.97
N LYS A 222 -7.36 -5.98 -17.73
CA LYS A 222 -8.76 -6.20 -17.38
C LYS A 222 -9.69 -5.07 -17.81
N PHE A 223 -9.27 -3.81 -17.62
CA PHE A 223 -10.13 -2.65 -17.83
C PHE A 223 -9.85 -1.90 -19.14
N PHE A 224 -8.66 -2.11 -19.73
CA PHE A 224 -8.22 -1.36 -20.92
C PHE A 224 -7.77 -2.26 -22.08
N ASN A 225 -7.69 -3.58 -21.87
CA ASN A 225 -7.20 -4.55 -22.85
C ASN A 225 -5.81 -4.19 -23.41
N ARG A 226 -4.88 -3.83 -22.52
CA ARG A 226 -3.53 -3.35 -22.88
C ARG A 226 -2.44 -3.98 -22.03
N GLU A 227 -1.22 -3.94 -22.54
CA GLU A 227 0.01 -4.28 -21.80
C GLU A 227 0.64 -3.02 -21.19
N ILE A 228 1.58 -3.23 -20.26
CA ILE A 228 2.31 -2.13 -19.62
C ILE A 228 3.26 -1.50 -20.67
N PRO A 229 3.19 -0.19 -20.89
CA PRO A 229 4.12 0.49 -21.80
C PRO A 229 5.51 0.64 -21.16
N ASP A 230 6.56 0.67 -22.00
CA ASP A 230 7.97 0.71 -21.57
C ASP A 230 8.30 1.87 -20.64
N ASN A 231 7.69 3.03 -20.85
CA ASN A 231 7.90 4.21 -20.01
C ASN A 231 7.41 4.02 -18.56
N VAL A 232 6.37 3.22 -18.35
CA VAL A 232 5.88 2.84 -17.01
C VAL A 232 6.85 1.85 -16.35
N LEU A 233 7.41 0.91 -17.11
CA LEU A 233 8.45 0.01 -16.60
C LEU A 233 9.73 0.79 -16.21
N GLN A 234 10.14 1.75 -17.04
CA GLN A 234 11.30 2.59 -16.79
C GLN A 234 11.13 3.41 -15.50
N ILE A 235 9.98 4.08 -15.30
CA ILE A 235 9.78 4.88 -14.09
C ILE A 235 9.72 3.99 -12.84
N ASN A 236 9.13 2.79 -12.93
CA ASN A 236 9.07 1.84 -11.81
C ASN A 236 10.46 1.32 -11.39
N ASN A 237 11.37 1.14 -12.35
CA ASN A 237 12.73 0.67 -12.08
C ASN A 237 13.66 1.76 -11.52
N ASN A 238 13.36 3.03 -11.82
CA ASN A 238 14.21 4.15 -11.44
C ASN A 238 13.77 4.86 -10.15
N HIS A 239 12.58 4.55 -9.63
CA HIS A 239 12.01 5.29 -8.51
C HIS A 239 11.39 4.38 -7.45
N GLU A 240 11.60 4.75 -6.18
CA GLU A 240 10.94 4.16 -5.02
C GLU A 240 9.88 5.14 -4.50
N PHE A 241 8.62 4.86 -4.79
CA PHE A 241 7.52 5.83 -4.65
C PHE A 241 7.12 6.14 -3.20
N LEU A 242 7.44 5.26 -2.26
CA LEU A 242 6.94 5.32 -0.89
C LEU A 242 7.99 5.79 0.13
N ASN A 243 9.23 6.05 -0.33
CA ASN A 243 10.36 6.64 0.41
C ASN A 243 10.41 6.23 1.90
N SER A 244 10.40 4.92 2.15
CA SER A 244 10.31 4.37 3.50
C SER A 244 11.54 3.57 3.87
N GLU A 245 11.92 3.59 5.16
CA GLU A 245 12.89 2.62 5.68
C GLU A 245 12.35 1.20 5.42
N ILE A 246 13.02 0.46 4.55
CA ILE A 246 12.66 -0.91 4.20
C ILE A 246 12.91 -1.82 5.41
N SER A 247 11.96 -2.69 5.72
CA SER A 247 12.12 -3.72 6.75
C SER A 247 13.28 -4.64 6.38
N ILE A 248 14.32 -4.65 7.21
CA ILE A 248 15.54 -5.41 6.98
C ILE A 248 15.25 -6.91 7.15
N LEU A 249 15.72 -7.72 6.20
CA LEU A 249 15.59 -9.17 6.28
C LEU A 249 16.56 -9.72 7.32
N THR A 250 16.02 -10.55 8.20
CA THR A 250 16.75 -11.14 9.33
C THR A 250 17.06 -12.60 9.07
N PHE A 251 18.07 -13.14 9.75
CA PHE A 251 18.35 -14.57 9.82
C PHE A 251 17.08 -15.42 10.02
N TYR A 252 16.14 -14.95 10.86
CA TYR A 252 14.90 -15.66 11.16
C TYR A 252 13.88 -15.66 10.02
N ASP A 253 13.91 -14.67 9.13
CA ASP A 253 13.11 -14.68 7.90
C ASP A 253 13.49 -15.86 7.00
N LYS A 254 14.78 -16.18 6.95
CA LYS A 254 15.29 -17.34 6.22
C LYS A 254 15.10 -18.63 7.01
N GLU A 255 15.65 -18.73 8.22
CA GLU A 255 15.75 -20.00 8.95
C GLU A 255 14.45 -20.43 9.63
N CYS A 256 13.65 -19.47 10.11
CA CYS A 256 12.37 -19.76 10.78
C CYS A 256 11.21 -19.70 9.79
N LEU A 257 11.14 -18.66 8.96
CA LEU A 257 10.01 -18.43 8.05
C LEU A 257 10.19 -19.07 6.67
N HIS A 258 11.37 -19.60 6.35
CA HIS A 258 11.71 -20.26 5.08
C HIS A 258 11.63 -19.37 3.85
N PHE A 259 11.89 -18.08 4.01
CA PHE A 259 12.03 -17.18 2.87
C PHE A 259 13.38 -17.37 2.17
N ASN A 260 13.35 -17.41 0.84
CA ASN A 260 14.49 -17.53 -0.07
C ASN A 260 14.55 -16.30 -0.99
N ILE A 261 14.41 -15.11 -0.42
CA ILE A 261 14.44 -13.86 -1.16
C ILE A 261 15.87 -13.60 -1.63
N ASN A 262 16.02 -13.17 -2.89
CA ASN A 262 17.33 -12.85 -3.46
C ASN A 262 17.86 -11.48 -3.00
N GLU A 263 17.97 -11.32 -1.69
CA GLU A 263 18.47 -10.12 -1.01
C GLU A 263 19.33 -10.53 0.19
N GLU A 264 20.13 -9.60 0.70
CA GLU A 264 20.98 -9.85 1.86
C GLU A 264 20.14 -9.98 3.14
N TYR A 265 20.45 -11.01 3.92
CA TYR A 265 19.90 -11.23 5.25
C TYR A 265 20.98 -10.90 6.27
N LEU A 266 20.58 -10.23 7.36
CA LEU A 266 21.45 -10.10 8.53
C LEU A 266 21.83 -11.49 9.05
N ASN A 267 23.06 -11.64 9.55
CA ASN A 267 23.42 -12.85 10.28
C ASN A 267 22.66 -12.92 11.62
N GLU A 268 22.79 -14.04 12.34
CA GLU A 268 22.03 -14.26 13.58
C GLU A 268 22.30 -13.17 14.65
N GLU A 269 23.56 -12.81 14.85
CA GLU A 269 23.96 -11.81 15.86
C GLU A 269 23.44 -10.41 15.51
N GLU A 270 23.57 -10.01 14.25
CA GLU A 270 23.06 -8.74 13.74
C GLU A 270 21.54 -8.67 13.80
N SER A 271 20.87 -9.79 13.47
CA SER A 271 19.41 -9.91 13.58
C SER A 271 18.94 -9.68 15.01
N ILE A 272 19.61 -10.26 16.00
CA ILE A 272 19.30 -10.05 17.41
C ILE A 272 19.43 -8.57 17.78
N LYS A 273 20.54 -7.93 17.41
CA LYS A 273 20.78 -6.49 17.69
C LYS A 273 19.71 -5.61 17.06
N TYR A 274 19.35 -5.89 15.80
CA TYR A 274 18.32 -5.17 15.07
C TYR A 274 16.95 -5.32 15.74
N LEU A 275 16.52 -6.55 16.05
CA LEU A 275 15.24 -6.81 16.71
C LEU A 275 15.15 -6.15 18.09
N LEU A 276 16.23 -6.17 18.89
CA LEU A 276 16.30 -5.46 20.18
C LEU A 276 16.13 -3.94 20.01
N LYS A 277 16.77 -3.36 18.97
CA LYS A 277 16.60 -1.94 18.64
C LYS A 277 15.14 -1.64 18.31
N CYS A 278 14.51 -2.44 17.45
CA CYS A 278 13.09 -2.32 17.08
C CYS A 278 12.17 -2.35 18.30
N ILE A 279 12.36 -3.29 19.23
CA ILE A 279 11.58 -3.38 20.48
C ILE A 279 11.81 -2.14 21.35
N SER A 280 13.06 -1.68 21.48
CA SER A 280 13.38 -0.50 22.29
C SER A 280 12.71 0.77 21.74
N GLN A 281 12.57 0.88 20.42
CA GLN A 281 11.88 1.98 19.76
C GLN A 281 10.37 1.90 20.00
N LYS A 282 9.76 0.71 19.87
CA LYS A 282 8.33 0.49 20.18
C LYS A 282 7.98 1.01 21.59
N ASN A 283 8.75 0.62 22.61
CA ASN A 283 8.49 1.00 24.00
C ASN A 283 8.59 2.51 24.27
N ARG A 284 9.31 3.28 23.43
CA ARG A 284 9.37 4.75 23.56
C ARG A 284 8.10 5.46 23.08
N PHE A 285 7.27 4.80 22.30
CA PHE A 285 5.98 5.35 21.84
C PHE A 285 4.81 4.98 22.77
N PHE A 286 5.04 4.14 23.79
CA PHE A 286 4.04 3.69 24.76
C PHE A 286 4.34 4.15 26.21
N LEU A 287 5.30 5.06 26.40
CA LEU A 287 5.62 5.75 27.66
C LEU A 287 5.38 7.26 27.49
#